data_AF-A0A6G2FTU3-F1
#
_entry.id   AF-A0A6G2FTU3-F1
#
_cell.length_a   1.000
_cell.length_b   1.000
_cell.length_c   1.000
_cell.angle_alpha   90.00
_cell.angle_beta   90.00
_cell.angle_gamma   90.00
#
_symmetry.space_group_name_H-M   'P 1'
#
loop_
_entity.id
_entity.type
_entity.pdbx_description
1 polymer ?
#
loop_
_entity_poly.entity_id
_entity_poly.type
_entity_poly.pdbx_seq_one_letter_code
_entity_poly.pdbx_strand_id
1 'polypeptide(L)'
;MAKIPFALDPHGNEVHISEAEKSKPRGYYTCPDCEGPLQTRTGDTYQHYFAHYPGVLDERDCSLGTPDAIRKLTEEKRTTDRERTYDQHTITIGLRIQYGIVQLIGILPTLDWEDLGPETSPDDVLQNLSIKGTNIEGSFQPSNFHPNETETTITLAQDAKEYLLQVQTNDSPALEEIAGEWRAEGLKSGDVFVGDQTRAHRVSGQVKASPGDWVGIVMDEDPNDGRDEVDVYEVGDYYLVGFQYHDEQDLLTEYLGDEMVKRERFSADLVLPPRSTPNSEAPQAIMAGEEILVGITPAPETDPEFEIIPFPRDAGNVDQLEALGEGVPRFWGRSFPGSEALQVTVHRPNTNEHRLLQFEPAETVGYPHWRSEPRLTLTVKTKGETYKLNPLMGPTEATLPQMVDADGFVDNLDMTSPDNYRFDVFFKLDTSADHDTVRRRNITLTEVQPLIRDVLEEGCERLQFKLDSLPNLTISFESSSSVSNSVHTEMLPDKVVKQRIQEMDPLPDKAQWRLVRDIYTIPKGTSYTTLRYRARKQVGQILRVVREERQEDGEI
;
A
#
# COMPACT_ATOMS: atom_id res chain seq x y z
N MET A 1 -23.33 19.52 2.82
CA MET A 1 -22.67 19.87 4.09
C MET A 1 -21.21 19.46 3.97
N ALA A 2 -20.27 20.33 4.31
CA ALA A 2 -18.85 20.01 4.22
C ALA A 2 -18.48 18.87 5.17
N LYS A 3 -17.68 17.91 4.68
CA LYS A 3 -17.11 16.82 5.45
C LYS A 3 -15.68 17.23 5.78
N ILE A 4 -15.44 17.69 7.00
CA ILE A 4 -14.12 18.19 7.41
C ILE A 4 -13.29 16.99 7.88
N PRO A 5 -12.10 16.73 7.30
CA PRO A 5 -11.33 15.53 7.63
C PRO A 5 -10.54 15.64 8.94
N PHE A 6 -10.35 16.84 9.51
CA PHE A 6 -9.64 17.06 10.77
C PHE A 6 -10.23 18.19 11.61
N ALA A 7 -9.78 18.28 12.86
CA ALA A 7 -10.15 19.31 13.83
C ALA A 7 -8.94 19.68 14.70
N LEU A 8 -9.03 20.74 15.48
CA LEU A 8 -8.08 21.03 16.55
C LEU A 8 -8.57 20.42 17.87
N ASP A 9 -7.68 19.81 18.63
CA ASP A 9 -7.94 19.39 20.00
C ASP A 9 -7.85 20.58 21.00
N PRO A 10 -8.08 20.38 22.31
CA PRO A 10 -7.99 21.47 23.30
C PRO A 10 -6.59 22.09 23.46
N HIS A 11 -5.55 21.44 22.97
CA HIS A 11 -4.18 21.92 22.99
C HIS A 11 -3.80 22.65 21.68
N GLY A 12 -4.71 22.71 20.71
CA GLY A 12 -4.49 23.31 19.40
C GLY A 12 -3.81 22.37 18.40
N ASN A 13 -3.70 21.08 18.72
CA ASN A 13 -3.11 20.09 17.83
C ASN A 13 -4.13 19.63 16.80
N GLU A 14 -3.68 19.44 15.56
CA GLU A 14 -4.51 18.87 14.51
C GLU A 14 -4.74 17.37 14.75
N VAL A 15 -6.02 16.96 14.70
CA VAL A 15 -6.47 15.59 14.87
C VAL A 15 -7.26 15.17 13.64
N HIS A 16 -6.79 14.16 12.91
CA HIS A 16 -7.53 13.58 11.80
C HIS A 16 -8.75 12.80 12.31
N ILE A 17 -9.82 12.73 11.52
CA ILE A 17 -11.08 12.10 11.95
C ILE A 17 -10.94 10.63 12.31
N SER A 18 -10.00 9.91 11.71
CA SER A 18 -9.72 8.51 12.08
C SER A 18 -9.21 8.37 13.52
N GLU A 19 -8.63 9.43 14.09
CA GLU A 19 -8.10 9.48 15.44
C GLU A 19 -9.10 10.04 16.45
N ALA A 20 -10.21 10.61 15.96
CA ALA A 20 -11.18 11.30 16.77
C ALA A 20 -11.97 10.33 17.66
N GLU A 21 -11.95 10.59 18.96
CA GLU A 21 -12.75 9.83 19.92
C GLU A 21 -14.21 10.31 19.89
N LYS A 22 -15.12 9.41 19.52
CA LYS A 22 -16.57 9.70 19.42
C LYS A 22 -17.21 10.10 20.75
N SER A 23 -16.59 9.79 21.89
CA SER A 23 -17.11 10.02 23.25
C SER A 23 -16.77 11.40 23.82
N LYS A 24 -15.99 12.23 23.11
CA LYS A 24 -15.56 13.55 23.61
C LYS A 24 -16.73 14.54 23.68
N PRO A 25 -16.74 15.46 24.67
CA PRO A 25 -17.81 16.44 24.83
C PRO A 25 -17.83 17.48 23.71
N ARG A 26 -18.96 18.18 23.56
CA ARG A 26 -19.09 19.30 22.62
C ARG A 26 -18.02 20.36 22.91
N GLY A 27 -17.33 20.79 21.85
CA GLY A 27 -16.26 21.80 21.93
C GLY A 27 -14.89 21.23 22.30
N TYR A 28 -14.76 19.91 22.46
CA TYR A 28 -13.44 19.27 22.57
C TYR A 28 -12.67 19.37 21.25
N TYR A 29 -13.35 19.17 20.12
CA TYR A 29 -12.82 19.38 18.78
C TYR A 29 -13.34 20.70 18.21
N THR A 30 -12.44 21.54 17.71
CA THR A 30 -12.76 22.85 17.12
C THR A 30 -12.32 22.95 15.67
N CYS A 31 -13.00 23.80 14.91
CA CYS A 31 -12.70 24.03 13.51
C CYS A 31 -11.36 24.77 13.39
N PRO A 32 -10.42 24.30 12.55
CA PRO A 32 -9.13 24.98 12.40
C PRO A 32 -9.23 26.37 11.74
N ASP A 33 -10.36 26.66 11.09
CA ASP A 33 -10.58 27.95 10.41
C ASP A 33 -11.36 28.94 11.31
N CYS A 34 -12.51 28.53 11.85
CA CYS A 34 -13.37 29.44 12.62
C CYS A 34 -13.38 29.19 14.12
N GLU A 35 -12.61 28.21 14.62
CA GLU A 35 -12.58 27.73 16.02
C GLU A 35 -13.95 27.30 16.57
N GLY A 36 -14.96 27.17 15.70
CA GLY A 36 -16.30 26.73 16.08
C GLY A 36 -16.30 25.26 16.51
N PRO A 37 -17.18 24.85 17.43
CA PRO A 37 -17.22 23.47 17.88
C PRO A 37 -17.60 22.53 16.74
N LEU A 38 -16.86 21.43 16.62
CA LEU A 38 -17.09 20.36 15.66
C LEU A 38 -17.63 19.11 16.37
N GLN A 39 -18.45 18.35 15.64
CA GLN A 39 -18.89 17.01 16.03
C GLN A 39 -18.40 15.97 15.03
N THR A 40 -18.00 14.81 15.55
CA THR A 40 -17.76 13.61 14.74
C THR A 40 -19.08 13.05 14.21
N ARG A 41 -19.15 12.73 12.93
CA ARG A 41 -20.29 12.09 12.26
C ARG A 41 -19.82 10.90 11.44
N THR A 42 -20.76 10.04 11.06
CA THR A 42 -20.54 8.93 10.14
C THR A 42 -21.41 9.15 8.91
N GLY A 43 -20.82 9.09 7.73
CA GLY A 43 -21.53 9.22 6.46
C GLY A 43 -22.11 7.89 5.96
N ASP A 44 -22.79 7.94 4.82
CA ASP A 44 -23.47 6.79 4.21
C ASP A 44 -22.51 5.66 3.78
N THR A 45 -21.23 5.98 3.62
CA THR A 45 -20.14 5.05 3.25
C THR A 45 -19.29 4.60 4.44
N TYR A 46 -19.80 4.71 5.68
CA TYR A 46 -19.03 4.50 6.92
C TYR A 46 -17.82 5.43 7.10
N GLN A 47 -17.61 6.38 6.19
CA GLN A 47 -16.59 7.40 6.32
C GLN A 47 -16.95 8.34 7.49
N HIS A 48 -16.08 8.37 8.49
CA HIS A 48 -16.17 9.35 9.55
C HIS A 48 -15.77 10.74 9.02
N TYR A 49 -16.42 11.79 9.50
CA TYR A 49 -16.02 13.19 9.23
C TYR A 49 -16.37 14.10 10.40
N PHE A 50 -15.68 15.23 10.51
CA PHE A 50 -16.08 16.32 11.38
C PHE A 50 -17.08 17.24 10.67
N ALA A 51 -18.02 17.76 11.43
CA ALA A 51 -19.00 18.73 10.97
C ALA A 51 -19.30 19.76 12.04
N HIS A 52 -19.54 21.00 11.64
CA HIS A 52 -20.04 22.04 12.53
C HIS A 52 -21.35 21.60 13.21
N TYR A 53 -21.49 21.93 14.50
CA TYR A 53 -22.77 21.81 15.18
C TYR A 53 -23.83 22.72 14.50
N PRO A 54 -25.12 22.35 14.53
CA PRO A 54 -26.19 23.22 14.04
C PRO A 54 -26.12 24.62 14.67
N GLY A 55 -26.27 25.67 13.86
CA GLY A 55 -26.22 27.07 14.28
C GLY A 55 -24.82 27.72 14.29
N VAL A 56 -23.72 26.94 14.25
CA VAL A 56 -22.35 27.51 14.32
C VAL A 56 -22.01 28.35 13.09
N LEU A 57 -22.37 27.88 11.90
CA LEU A 57 -22.12 28.58 10.63
C LEU A 57 -23.05 29.79 10.42
N ASP A 58 -24.13 29.89 11.21
CA ASP A 58 -25.01 31.08 11.18
C ASP A 58 -24.39 32.24 11.99
N GLU A 59 -23.47 31.93 12.90
CA GLU A 59 -22.82 32.88 13.82
C GLU A 59 -21.36 33.20 13.44
N ARG A 60 -20.75 32.40 12.56
CA ARG A 60 -19.33 32.51 12.19
C ARG A 60 -19.13 32.37 10.69
N ASP A 61 -18.25 33.19 10.15
CA ASP A 61 -17.75 33.01 8.78
C ASP A 61 -16.69 31.90 8.80
N CYS A 62 -16.86 30.89 7.94
CA CYS A 62 -15.98 29.73 7.88
C CYS A 62 -15.90 29.18 6.45
N SER A 63 -14.71 29.28 5.87
CA SER A 63 -14.38 28.76 4.55
C SER A 63 -14.59 27.24 4.47
N LEU A 64 -14.26 26.51 5.55
CA LEU A 64 -14.44 25.05 5.67
C LEU A 64 -15.90 24.61 5.78
N GLY A 65 -16.86 25.53 5.66
CA GLY A 65 -18.26 25.24 5.41
C GLY A 65 -18.55 24.78 3.97
N THR A 66 -17.60 24.94 3.04
CA THR A 66 -17.78 24.66 1.60
C THR A 66 -16.92 23.48 1.10
N PRO A 67 -17.42 22.67 0.14
CA PRO A 67 -16.62 21.59 -0.45
C PRO A 67 -15.33 22.06 -1.15
N ASP A 68 -15.33 23.24 -1.77
CA ASP A 68 -14.16 23.76 -2.49
C ASP A 68 -13.01 24.11 -1.53
N ALA A 69 -13.31 24.67 -0.37
CA ALA A 69 -12.29 24.94 0.65
C ALA A 69 -11.71 23.64 1.23
N ILE A 70 -12.54 22.61 1.41
CA ILE A 70 -12.05 21.27 1.80
C ILE A 70 -11.11 20.73 0.75
N ARG A 71 -11.45 20.81 -0.55
CA ARG A 71 -10.56 20.37 -1.63
C ARG A 71 -9.22 21.13 -1.62
N LYS A 72 -9.25 22.46 -1.46
CA LYS A 72 -8.03 23.27 -1.40
C LYS A 72 -7.14 22.85 -0.22
N LEU A 73 -7.75 22.63 0.94
CA LEU A 73 -7.06 22.16 2.13
C LEU A 73 -6.46 20.77 1.94
N THR A 74 -7.20 19.83 1.34
CA THR A 74 -6.67 18.51 0.98
C THR A 74 -5.45 18.63 0.06
N GLU A 75 -5.46 19.57 -0.87
CA GLU A 75 -4.35 19.81 -1.79
C GLU A 75 -3.13 20.43 -1.08
N GLU A 76 -3.33 21.34 -0.14
CA GLU A 76 -2.25 21.88 0.71
C GLU A 76 -1.62 20.79 1.60
N LYS A 77 -2.42 19.81 2.03
CA LYS A 77 -1.99 18.62 2.78
C LYS A 77 -1.30 17.56 1.91
N ARG A 78 -1.35 17.66 0.58
CA ARG A 78 -0.58 16.78 -0.32
C ARG A 78 0.87 17.23 -0.49
N THR A 79 1.12 18.54 -0.37
CA THR A 79 2.48 19.11 -0.45
C THR A 79 3.30 18.68 0.75
N THR A 80 4.34 17.89 0.51
CA THR A 80 5.25 17.42 1.57
C THR A 80 6.06 18.58 2.15
N ASP A 81 6.56 18.46 3.38
CA ASP A 81 7.45 19.48 3.94
C ASP A 81 8.72 19.67 3.10
N ARG A 82 9.21 18.58 2.48
CA ARG A 82 10.35 18.62 1.58
C ARG A 82 10.07 19.42 0.31
N GLU A 83 8.92 19.20 -0.32
CA GLU A 83 8.48 19.99 -1.48
C GLU A 83 8.36 21.48 -1.11
N ARG A 84 7.81 21.80 0.07
CA ARG A 84 7.78 23.19 0.55
C ARG A 84 9.18 23.79 0.70
N THR A 85 10.16 23.01 1.17
CA THR A 85 11.55 23.51 1.26
C THR A 85 12.15 23.77 -0.11
N TYR A 86 11.77 23.00 -1.14
CA TYR A 86 12.22 23.21 -2.51
C TYR A 86 11.62 24.50 -3.07
N ASP A 87 10.30 24.69 -2.98
CA ASP A 87 9.60 25.91 -3.41
C ASP A 87 10.19 27.18 -2.74
N GLN A 88 10.56 27.06 -1.46
CA GLN A 88 11.09 28.16 -0.66
C GLN A 88 12.61 28.37 -0.80
N HIS A 89 13.30 27.60 -1.64
CA HIS A 89 14.76 27.64 -1.78
C HIS A 89 15.48 27.51 -0.43
N THR A 90 15.02 26.56 0.40
CA THR A 90 15.61 26.28 1.70
C THR A 90 16.47 25.01 1.61
N ILE A 91 17.71 25.08 2.09
CA ILE A 91 18.60 23.91 2.16
C ILE A 91 18.07 22.99 3.26
N THR A 92 17.65 21.78 2.91
CA THR A 92 17.28 20.79 3.92
C THR A 92 18.53 20.33 4.65
N ILE A 93 18.58 20.51 5.97
CA ILE A 93 19.71 20.09 6.81
C ILE A 93 19.51 18.65 7.27
N GLY A 94 20.54 17.82 7.12
CA GLY A 94 20.58 16.46 7.61
C GLY A 94 21.91 16.10 8.29
N LEU A 95 21.91 14.97 8.98
CA LEU A 95 23.08 14.37 9.62
C LEU A 95 23.39 13.03 8.97
N ARG A 96 24.68 12.75 8.83
CA ARG A 96 25.21 11.47 8.36
C ARG A 96 26.29 10.99 9.33
N ILE A 97 26.18 9.76 9.81
CA ILE A 97 27.22 9.13 10.63
C ILE A 97 28.07 8.24 9.73
N GLN A 98 29.35 8.57 9.62
CA GLN A 98 30.31 7.78 8.87
C GLN A 98 31.53 7.48 9.74
N TYR A 99 31.78 6.18 9.98
CA TYR A 99 32.89 5.73 10.83
C TYR A 99 32.86 6.33 12.25
N GLY A 100 31.67 6.55 12.81
CA GLY A 100 31.47 7.16 14.13
C GLY A 100 31.61 8.69 14.16
N ILE A 101 31.78 9.34 13.00
CA ILE A 101 31.85 10.79 12.87
C ILE A 101 30.51 11.29 12.32
N VAL A 102 29.89 12.24 13.01
CA VAL A 102 28.70 12.93 12.54
C VAL A 102 29.12 14.04 11.56
N GLN A 103 28.51 14.04 10.38
CA GLN A 103 28.67 15.07 9.36
C GLN A 103 27.36 15.80 9.15
N LEU A 104 27.42 17.13 9.10
CA LEU A 104 26.29 17.97 8.72
C LEU A 104 26.24 18.06 7.20
N ILE A 105 25.09 17.74 6.62
CA ILE A 105 24.88 17.77 5.18
C ILE A 105 23.69 18.68 4.82
N GLY A 106 23.84 19.40 3.72
CA GLY A 106 22.75 20.10 3.05
C GLY A 106 22.26 19.25 1.90
N ILE A 107 20.95 19.20 1.72
CA ILE A 107 20.28 18.42 0.68
C ILE A 107 19.51 19.40 -0.20
N LEU A 108 19.69 19.24 -1.49
CA LEU A 108 19.17 20.11 -2.55
C LEU A 108 18.52 19.27 -3.64
N PRO A 109 17.53 19.81 -4.37
CA PRO A 109 17.02 19.16 -5.57
C PRO A 109 18.08 19.02 -6.65
N THR A 110 17.86 18.06 -7.54
CA THR A 110 18.56 17.92 -8.82
C THR A 110 17.67 18.45 -9.95
N LEU A 111 18.22 18.50 -11.16
CA LEU A 111 17.44 18.77 -12.37
C LEU A 111 16.40 17.67 -12.60
N ASP A 112 15.21 18.01 -13.09
CA ASP A 112 14.21 17.01 -13.52
C ASP A 112 14.44 16.62 -14.98
N TRP A 113 14.21 15.34 -15.31
CA TRP A 113 14.17 14.87 -16.69
C TRP A 113 13.01 15.49 -17.49
N GLU A 114 11.88 15.80 -16.85
CA GLU A 114 10.71 16.39 -17.53
C GLU A 114 10.97 17.83 -18.02
N ASP A 115 11.88 18.54 -17.36
CA ASP A 115 12.30 19.89 -17.75
C ASP A 115 13.24 19.90 -18.97
N LEU A 116 13.80 18.74 -19.32
CA LEU A 116 14.70 18.58 -20.44
C LEU A 116 13.92 18.28 -21.72
N GLY A 117 14.19 19.06 -22.77
CA GLY A 117 13.74 18.71 -24.12
C GLY A 117 14.29 17.33 -24.55
N PRO A 118 13.59 16.57 -25.39
CA PRO A 118 13.92 15.18 -25.73
C PRO A 118 15.29 14.96 -26.42
N GLU A 119 15.95 16.02 -26.87
CA GLU A 119 17.28 16.00 -27.50
C GLU A 119 18.32 16.77 -26.67
N THR A 120 17.96 17.25 -25.48
CA THR A 120 18.82 18.08 -24.63
C THR A 120 19.62 17.18 -23.70
N SER A 121 20.95 17.23 -23.78
CA SER A 121 21.81 16.53 -22.83
C SER A 121 21.81 17.26 -21.47
N PRO A 122 21.59 16.54 -20.34
CA PRO A 122 21.72 17.14 -19.02
C PRO A 122 23.11 17.75 -18.79
N ASP A 123 24.18 17.06 -19.22
CA ASP A 123 25.55 17.52 -19.06
C ASP A 123 25.81 18.89 -19.71
N ASP A 124 25.23 19.12 -20.90
CA ASP A 124 25.37 20.39 -21.62
C ASP A 124 24.64 21.54 -20.90
N VAL A 125 23.49 21.24 -20.29
CA VAL A 125 22.73 22.22 -19.51
C VAL A 125 23.48 22.56 -18.22
N LEU A 126 23.93 21.55 -17.48
CA LEU A 126 24.60 21.69 -16.19
C LEU A 126 25.95 22.40 -16.30
N GLN A 127 26.67 22.29 -17.42
CA GLN A 127 27.90 23.06 -17.66
C GLN A 127 27.71 24.59 -17.54
N ASN A 128 26.47 25.08 -17.65
CA ASN A 128 26.15 26.50 -17.50
C ASN A 128 25.89 26.93 -16.04
N LEU A 129 25.97 26.01 -15.07
CA LEU A 129 25.81 26.33 -13.66
C LEU A 129 27.08 26.93 -13.08
N SER A 130 26.92 28.10 -12.45
CA SER A 130 27.92 28.70 -11.58
C SER A 130 27.43 28.64 -10.14
N ILE A 131 28.11 27.85 -9.31
CA ILE A 131 27.72 27.58 -7.93
C ILE A 131 28.72 28.22 -6.98
N LYS A 132 28.23 28.98 -5.99
CA LYS A 132 29.04 29.59 -4.94
C LYS A 132 28.41 29.37 -3.58
N GLY A 133 29.15 28.74 -2.68
CA GLY A 133 28.74 28.48 -1.30
C GLY A 133 29.44 29.36 -0.28
N THR A 134 28.73 29.73 0.78
CA THR A 134 29.30 30.29 2.02
C THR A 134 29.04 29.31 3.15
N ASN A 135 30.07 28.99 3.94
CA ASN A 135 30.04 27.97 5.01
C ASN A 135 29.71 26.55 4.52
N ILE A 136 30.07 26.24 3.27
CA ILE A 136 29.92 24.92 2.67
C ILE A 136 31.32 24.37 2.40
N GLU A 137 31.55 23.13 2.76
CA GLU A 137 32.84 22.45 2.65
C GLU A 137 32.99 21.75 1.30
N GLY A 138 34.22 21.72 0.78
CA GLY A 138 34.54 21.10 -0.51
C GLY A 138 34.28 21.99 -1.72
N SER A 139 34.40 21.39 -2.91
CA SER A 139 34.15 22.06 -4.20
C SER A 139 32.89 21.52 -4.85
N PHE A 140 32.05 22.40 -5.39
CA PHE A 140 30.84 22.04 -6.13
C PHE A 140 31.18 21.63 -7.56
N GLN A 141 30.59 20.53 -8.01
CA GLN A 141 30.57 20.18 -9.43
C GLN A 141 29.14 20.29 -9.94
N PRO A 142 28.91 20.93 -11.10
CA PRO A 142 27.58 20.98 -11.70
C PRO A 142 26.94 19.61 -11.93
N SER A 143 27.77 18.59 -12.17
CA SER A 143 27.33 17.19 -12.32
C SER A 143 26.62 16.63 -11.09
N ASN A 144 26.76 17.24 -9.91
CA ASN A 144 26.02 16.81 -8.72
C ASN A 144 24.50 17.00 -8.90
N PHE A 145 24.08 17.98 -9.72
CA PHE A 145 22.68 18.27 -10.01
C PHE A 145 22.12 17.43 -11.17
N HIS A 146 22.82 16.36 -11.58
CA HIS A 146 22.39 15.52 -12.70
C HIS A 146 21.05 14.84 -12.38
N PRO A 147 20.10 14.75 -13.33
CA PRO A 147 18.78 14.13 -13.13
C PRO A 147 18.82 12.60 -12.91
N ASN A 148 20.01 12.01 -12.83
CA ASN A 148 20.19 10.60 -12.45
C ASN A 148 20.37 10.44 -10.95
N GLU A 149 20.75 11.52 -10.27
CA GLU A 149 20.73 11.62 -8.83
C GLU A 149 19.33 12.11 -8.45
N THR A 150 18.73 11.51 -7.44
CA THR A 150 17.46 11.99 -6.87
C THR A 150 17.64 13.31 -6.12
N GLU A 151 18.87 13.64 -5.75
CA GLU A 151 19.21 14.82 -4.97
C GLU A 151 20.72 15.12 -5.00
N THR A 152 21.06 16.36 -4.67
CA THR A 152 22.44 16.77 -4.41
C THR A 152 22.68 16.86 -2.91
N THR A 153 23.77 16.25 -2.43
CA THR A 153 24.23 16.44 -1.05
C THR A 153 25.51 17.27 -1.00
N ILE A 154 25.58 18.19 -0.03
CA ILE A 154 26.72 19.09 0.19
C ILE A 154 27.14 19.00 1.66
N THR A 155 28.44 19.05 1.95
CA THR A 155 28.92 19.02 3.34
C THR A 155 28.92 20.43 3.91
N LEU A 156 28.32 20.61 5.08
CA LEU A 156 28.15 21.91 5.72
C LEU A 156 29.16 22.09 6.86
N ALA A 157 29.70 23.30 6.99
CA ALA A 157 30.56 23.63 8.12
C ALA A 157 29.77 23.55 9.44
N GLN A 158 30.25 22.78 10.42
CA GLN A 158 29.49 22.46 11.63
C GLN A 158 29.25 23.68 12.55
N ASP A 159 30.17 24.65 12.58
CA ASP A 159 30.10 25.83 13.47
C ASP A 159 29.38 27.04 12.88
N ALA A 160 28.84 26.91 11.66
CA ALA A 160 28.23 28.02 10.97
C ALA A 160 26.82 28.31 11.47
N LYS A 161 26.50 29.60 11.63
CA LYS A 161 25.16 30.05 12.04
C LYS A 161 24.15 30.10 10.89
N GLU A 162 24.64 30.15 9.67
CA GLU A 162 23.84 30.17 8.45
C GLU A 162 24.64 29.59 7.28
N TYR A 163 23.92 29.02 6.34
CA TYR A 163 24.43 28.47 5.09
C TYR A 163 23.79 29.20 3.93
N LEU A 164 24.61 29.52 2.93
CA LEU A 164 24.17 30.20 1.72
C LEU A 164 24.75 29.49 0.51
N LEU A 165 23.90 29.12 -0.43
CA LEU A 165 24.30 28.59 -1.72
C LEU A 165 23.65 29.42 -2.84
N GLN A 166 24.48 30.07 -3.63
CA GLN A 166 24.04 30.77 -4.82
C GLN A 166 24.27 29.88 -6.04
N VAL A 167 23.18 29.54 -6.72
CA VAL A 167 23.18 28.88 -8.02
C VAL A 167 22.83 29.91 -9.09
N GLN A 168 23.74 30.15 -10.02
CA GLN A 168 23.54 31.05 -11.15
C GLN A 168 23.52 30.27 -12.46
N THR A 169 22.63 30.66 -13.36
CA THR A 169 22.42 30.01 -14.66
C THR A 169 22.48 31.05 -15.76
N ASN A 170 22.77 30.62 -17.00
CA ASN A 170 22.73 31.50 -18.18
C ASN A 170 21.32 31.52 -18.80
N ASP A 171 20.28 31.73 -17.99
CA ASP A 171 18.86 31.79 -18.41
C ASP A 171 18.33 30.52 -19.11
N SER A 172 18.70 29.33 -18.62
CA SER A 172 18.07 28.07 -19.08
C SER A 172 16.77 27.84 -18.30
N PRO A 173 15.59 27.77 -18.96
CA PRO A 173 14.32 27.53 -18.27
C PRO A 173 14.30 26.22 -17.48
N ALA A 174 14.99 25.19 -17.96
CA ALA A 174 15.11 23.90 -17.28
C ALA A 174 15.86 23.97 -15.95
N LEU A 175 16.56 25.07 -15.66
CA LEU A 175 17.28 25.26 -14.40
C LEU A 175 16.59 26.27 -13.49
N GLU A 176 15.39 26.74 -13.83
CA GLU A 176 14.70 27.80 -13.08
C GLU A 176 14.45 27.39 -11.62
N GLU A 177 14.11 26.13 -11.37
CA GLU A 177 13.81 25.62 -10.02
C GLU A 177 15.04 25.44 -9.13
N ILE A 178 16.19 25.14 -9.73
CA ILE A 178 17.45 25.01 -8.98
C ILE A 178 18.21 26.35 -8.89
N ALA A 179 17.89 27.30 -9.76
CA ALA A 179 18.51 28.61 -9.81
C ALA A 179 18.06 29.48 -8.64
N GLY A 180 18.99 30.25 -8.08
CA GLY A 180 18.65 31.23 -7.06
C GLY A 180 19.53 31.10 -5.83
N GLU A 181 19.01 31.64 -4.73
CA GLU A 181 19.72 31.75 -3.48
C GLU A 181 19.08 30.81 -2.46
N TRP A 182 19.80 29.73 -2.17
CA TRP A 182 19.40 28.72 -1.21
C TRP A 182 19.95 29.03 0.17
N ARG A 183 19.10 28.95 1.20
CA ARG A 183 19.46 29.32 2.57
C ARG A 183 19.11 28.25 3.58
N ALA A 184 19.90 28.15 4.64
CA ALA A 184 19.49 27.44 5.85
C ALA A 184 20.13 28.03 7.09
N GLU A 185 19.45 27.86 8.22
CA GLU A 185 20.00 28.20 9.53
C GLU A 185 20.93 27.09 10.02
N GLY A 186 21.94 27.49 10.78
CA GLY A 186 22.83 26.59 11.51
C GLY A 186 22.09 25.72 12.53
N LEU A 187 22.85 24.81 13.14
CA LEU A 187 22.40 24.03 14.29
C LEU A 187 22.06 24.96 15.47
N LYS A 188 21.04 24.57 16.21
CA LYS A 188 20.58 25.22 17.45
C LYS A 188 20.24 24.14 18.47
N SER A 189 20.46 24.43 19.75
CA SER A 189 20.00 23.54 20.82
C SER A 189 18.48 23.34 20.76
N GLY A 190 18.04 22.10 20.96
CA GLY A 190 16.67 21.65 20.79
C GLY A 190 16.32 21.21 19.36
N ASP A 191 17.23 21.34 18.39
CA ASP A 191 17.03 20.70 17.09
C ASP A 191 16.99 19.18 17.22
N VAL A 192 16.08 18.57 16.48
CA VAL A 192 15.93 17.11 16.47
C VAL A 192 16.05 16.60 15.04
N PHE A 193 16.78 15.50 14.88
CA PHE A 193 17.01 14.83 13.63
C PHE A 193 16.43 13.41 13.70
N VAL A 194 15.69 13.00 12.68
CA VAL A 194 15.09 11.66 12.61
C VAL A 194 15.36 11.03 11.24
N GLY A 195 15.67 9.74 11.21
CA GLY A 195 15.88 8.97 9.99
C GLY A 195 16.69 7.71 10.28
N ASP A 196 17.68 7.40 9.45
CA ASP A 196 18.66 6.37 9.76
C ASP A 196 20.05 6.97 10.00
N GLN A 197 21.03 6.15 10.41
CA GLN A 197 22.39 6.63 10.68
C GLN A 197 23.12 7.17 9.43
N THR A 198 22.72 6.74 8.24
CA THR A 198 23.29 7.27 6.99
C THR A 198 22.71 8.63 6.64
N ARG A 199 21.49 8.89 7.13
CA ARG A 199 20.72 10.08 6.81
C ARG A 199 19.55 10.31 7.77
N ALA A 200 19.68 11.32 8.63
CA ALA A 200 18.61 11.83 9.48
C ALA A 200 18.36 13.32 9.21
N HIS A 201 17.10 13.74 9.07
CA HIS A 201 16.72 15.10 8.68
C HIS A 201 16.27 15.92 9.87
N ARG A 202 16.55 17.23 9.85
CA ARG A 202 16.07 18.16 10.88
C ARG A 202 14.55 18.24 10.83
N VAL A 203 13.90 17.88 11.94
CA VAL A 203 12.46 17.97 12.13
C VAL A 203 12.11 19.33 12.74
N SER A 204 11.00 19.92 12.30
CA SER A 204 10.45 21.14 12.87
C SER A 204 9.13 20.84 13.60
N GLY A 205 8.93 21.44 14.78
CA GLY A 205 7.74 21.23 15.59
C GLY A 205 7.76 19.92 16.38
N GLN A 206 6.63 19.20 16.42
CA GLN A 206 6.55 17.92 17.12
C GLN A 206 7.35 16.85 16.40
N VAL A 207 8.11 16.07 17.16
CA VAL A 207 8.96 15.00 16.65
C VAL A 207 8.15 13.74 16.45
N LYS A 208 8.28 13.20 15.24
CA LYS A 208 7.71 11.93 14.82
C LYS A 208 8.87 10.97 14.51
N ALA A 209 8.90 9.82 15.16
CA ALA A 209 9.87 8.74 14.89
C ALA A 209 9.14 7.39 14.89
N SER A 210 9.53 6.51 13.97
CA SER A 210 9.02 5.14 13.86
C SER A 210 10.03 4.16 14.47
N PRO A 211 9.59 2.98 14.96
CA PRO A 211 10.49 1.98 15.53
C PRO A 211 11.67 1.65 14.62
N GLY A 212 12.88 1.75 15.17
CA GLY A 212 14.12 1.51 14.45
C GLY A 212 14.77 2.76 13.85
N ASP A 213 14.08 3.91 13.82
CA ASP A 213 14.67 5.19 13.42
C ASP A 213 15.79 5.58 14.38
N TRP A 214 16.85 6.16 13.84
CA TRP A 214 17.85 6.85 14.62
C TRP A 214 17.40 8.30 14.86
N VAL A 215 17.46 8.73 16.12
CA VAL A 215 17.10 10.07 16.57
C VAL A 215 18.35 10.76 17.08
N GLY A 216 18.59 11.99 16.62
CA GLY A 216 19.66 12.87 17.10
C GLY A 216 19.10 14.16 17.71
N ILE A 217 19.39 14.46 18.98
CA ILE A 217 18.92 15.67 19.67
C ILE A 217 20.11 16.58 19.97
N VAL A 218 20.03 17.84 19.52
CA VAL A 218 21.11 18.83 19.69
C VAL A 218 20.98 19.52 21.06
N MET A 219 22.09 19.61 21.79
CA MET A 219 22.19 20.20 23.12
C MET A 219 23.37 21.17 23.23
N ASP A 220 23.22 22.24 24.01
CA ASP A 220 24.29 23.21 24.30
C ASP A 220 25.36 22.65 25.27
N GLU A 221 24.98 21.71 26.12
CA GLU A 221 25.85 21.11 27.14
C GLU A 221 25.90 19.59 26.97
N ASP A 222 27.04 18.99 27.32
CA ASP A 222 27.19 17.54 27.34
C ASP A 222 26.18 16.94 28.33
N PRO A 223 25.24 16.08 27.87
CA PRO A 223 24.26 15.46 28.75
C PRO A 223 24.91 14.54 29.79
N ASN A 224 26.16 14.10 29.56
CA ASN A 224 26.88 13.12 30.37
C ASN A 224 26.02 11.86 30.61
N ASP A 225 25.35 11.41 29.55
CA ASP A 225 24.49 10.22 29.59
C ASP A 225 25.35 8.97 29.48
N GLY A 226 25.29 8.13 30.52
CA GLY A 226 26.09 6.91 30.62
C GLY A 226 25.34 5.64 30.24
N ARG A 227 24.15 5.76 29.63
CA ARG A 227 23.37 4.60 29.16
C ARG A 227 24.01 4.01 27.91
N ASP A 228 24.05 2.68 27.82
CA ASP A 228 24.65 1.97 26.69
C ASP A 228 23.84 2.14 25.38
N GLU A 229 22.56 2.53 25.46
CA GLU A 229 21.70 2.75 24.29
C GLU A 229 21.83 4.16 23.68
N VAL A 230 22.60 5.04 24.32
CA VAL A 230 22.75 6.46 23.94
C VAL A 230 24.20 6.73 23.55
N ASP A 231 24.40 7.25 22.35
CA ASP A 231 25.66 7.79 21.89
C ASP A 231 25.66 9.31 22.01
N VAL A 232 26.80 9.90 22.43
CA VAL A 232 26.99 11.35 22.44
C VAL A 232 28.08 11.72 21.46
N TYR A 233 27.77 12.63 20.54
CA TYR A 233 28.69 13.12 19.51
C TYR A 233 28.96 14.61 19.70
N GLU A 234 30.19 15.04 19.44
CA GLU A 234 30.54 16.46 19.32
C GLU A 234 30.30 16.92 17.87
N VAL A 235 29.50 17.97 17.68
CA VAL A 235 29.18 18.53 16.36
C VAL A 235 29.34 20.05 16.43
N GLY A 236 30.53 20.51 16.07
CA GLY A 236 30.90 21.92 16.22
C GLY A 236 30.85 22.39 17.67
N ASP A 237 30.14 23.49 17.93
CA ASP A 237 29.91 24.05 19.26
C ASP A 237 28.83 23.30 20.09
N TYR A 238 28.20 22.26 19.55
CA TYR A 238 27.08 21.54 20.18
C TYR A 238 27.40 20.07 20.47
N TYR A 239 26.59 19.47 21.35
CA TYR A 239 26.54 18.03 21.57
C TYR A 239 25.29 17.45 20.91
N LEU A 240 25.40 16.23 20.38
CA LEU A 240 24.31 15.51 19.77
C LEU A 240 24.09 14.19 20.51
N VAL A 241 22.88 14.01 21.02
CA VAL A 241 22.44 12.77 21.66
C VAL A 241 21.77 11.88 20.62
N GLY A 242 22.43 10.78 20.27
CA GLY A 242 21.98 9.83 19.28
C GLY A 242 21.48 8.52 19.91
N PHE A 243 20.29 8.05 19.56
CA PHE A 243 19.80 6.73 19.98
C PHE A 243 18.85 6.14 18.94
N GLN A 244 18.63 4.81 18.99
CA GLN A 244 17.62 4.15 18.16
C GLN A 244 16.26 4.19 18.87
N TYR A 245 15.23 4.69 18.20
CA TYR A 245 13.88 4.79 18.76
C TYR A 245 13.21 3.41 18.81
N HIS A 246 12.59 3.13 19.96
CA HIS A 246 11.82 1.92 20.22
C HIS A 246 10.52 2.31 20.94
N ASP A 247 9.37 1.74 20.54
CA ASP A 247 8.07 2.07 21.14
C ASP A 247 7.99 1.79 22.65
N GLU A 248 8.82 0.88 23.15
CA GLU A 248 8.88 0.51 24.58
C GLU A 248 9.80 1.44 25.40
N GLN A 249 10.62 2.26 24.74
CA GLN A 249 11.60 3.13 25.38
C GLN A 249 11.15 4.59 25.34
N ASP A 250 10.91 5.15 26.53
CA ASP A 250 10.53 6.56 26.70
C ASP A 250 11.71 7.54 26.50
N LEU A 251 12.85 7.16 25.90
CA LEU A 251 14.01 8.06 25.72
C LEU A 251 13.64 9.35 24.97
N LEU A 252 12.83 9.23 23.91
CA LEU A 252 12.38 10.38 23.14
C LEU A 252 11.52 11.33 24.00
N THR A 253 10.58 10.76 24.75
CA THR A 253 9.75 11.51 25.71
C THR A 253 10.58 12.08 26.86
N GLU A 254 11.62 11.37 27.31
CA GLU A 254 12.50 11.79 28.41
C GLU A 254 13.29 13.04 28.05
N TYR A 255 13.83 13.11 26.83
CA TYR A 255 14.59 14.27 26.37
C TYR A 255 13.70 15.44 25.91
N LEU A 256 12.55 15.17 25.27
CA LEU A 256 11.76 16.22 24.62
C LEU A 256 10.46 16.59 25.37
N GLY A 257 9.99 15.74 26.28
CA GLY A 257 8.66 15.85 26.89
C GLY A 257 7.54 15.27 26.02
N ASP A 258 6.45 14.82 26.64
CA ASP A 258 5.31 14.21 25.96
C ASP A 258 4.64 15.16 24.95
N GLU A 259 4.65 16.46 25.21
CA GLU A 259 4.05 17.48 24.34
C GLU A 259 4.76 17.64 23.00
N MET A 260 6.07 17.30 22.95
CA MET A 260 6.89 17.40 21.76
C MET A 260 6.88 16.10 20.95
N VAL A 261 6.42 14.98 21.51
CA VAL A 261 6.43 13.68 20.85
C VAL A 261 5.07 13.39 20.21
N LYS A 262 5.06 13.27 18.88
CA LYS A 262 3.90 12.82 18.13
C LYS A 262 3.96 11.30 17.94
N ARG A 263 3.22 10.56 18.77
CA ARG A 263 3.12 9.09 18.67
C ARG A 263 2.33 8.69 17.41
N GLU A 264 2.90 7.80 16.61
CA GLU A 264 2.20 7.23 15.46
C GLU A 264 0.97 6.42 15.91
N ARG A 265 -0.18 6.67 15.28
CA ARG A 265 -1.31 5.73 15.24
C ARG A 265 -1.48 5.11 13.86
N PHE A 266 -0.52 5.39 12.97
CA PHE A 266 -0.43 4.93 11.60
C PHE A 266 1.05 4.72 11.28
N SER A 267 1.45 3.47 11.04
CA SER A 267 2.75 3.12 10.47
C SER A 267 2.46 2.46 9.14
N ALA A 268 3.06 2.95 8.05
CA ALA A 268 3.09 2.25 6.77
C ALA A 268 4.40 1.48 6.70
N ASP A 269 4.36 0.17 6.95
CA ASP A 269 5.56 -0.65 6.74
C ASP A 269 5.84 -0.75 5.24
N LEU A 270 6.83 0.00 4.79
CA LEU A 270 7.32 -0.07 3.42
C LEU A 270 8.14 -1.33 3.24
N VAL A 271 7.53 -2.36 2.65
CA VAL A 271 8.30 -3.50 2.15
C VAL A 271 8.91 -3.07 0.83
N LEU A 272 10.07 -2.44 0.93
CA LEU A 272 10.95 -2.11 -0.19
C LEU A 272 11.66 -3.38 -0.66
N PRO A 273 12.44 -3.36 -1.77
CA PRO A 273 13.30 -4.49 -2.11
C PRO A 273 14.02 -4.95 -0.84
N PRO A 274 14.17 -6.26 -0.59
CA PRO A 274 14.47 -6.81 0.73
C PRO A 274 15.81 -6.35 1.35
N ARG A 275 16.54 -5.48 0.66
CA ARG A 275 17.84 -4.90 0.94
C ARG A 275 17.76 -3.46 1.44
N SER A 276 16.58 -2.87 1.43
CA SER A 276 16.30 -1.49 1.81
C SER A 276 15.75 -1.44 3.22
N THR A 277 16.16 -0.45 4.01
CA THR A 277 15.49 -0.18 5.27
C THR A 277 14.15 0.50 4.96
N PRO A 278 13.03 0.05 5.54
CA PRO A 278 11.71 0.65 5.34
C PRO A 278 11.70 2.15 5.64
N ASN A 279 12.59 2.55 6.56
CA ASN A 279 12.68 3.90 7.08
C ASN A 279 13.81 4.74 6.47
N SER A 280 14.59 4.23 5.50
CA SER A 280 15.58 5.06 4.80
C SER A 280 14.91 6.14 3.97
N GLU A 281 15.26 7.39 4.25
CA GLU A 281 15.04 8.52 3.34
C GLU A 281 16.21 8.71 2.36
N ALA A 282 17.31 7.95 2.52
CA ALA A 282 18.38 7.93 1.57
C ALA A 282 17.95 7.26 0.25
N PRO A 283 18.49 7.72 -0.90
CA PRO A 283 18.20 7.10 -2.19
C PRO A 283 18.69 5.66 -2.28
N GLN A 284 17.91 4.83 -2.98
CA GLN A 284 18.18 3.40 -3.10
C GLN A 284 18.68 3.07 -4.49
N ALA A 285 19.90 2.55 -4.56
CA ALA A 285 20.49 2.06 -5.79
C ALA A 285 19.74 0.82 -6.31
N ILE A 286 19.25 0.88 -7.55
CA ILE A 286 18.48 -0.18 -8.19
C ILE A 286 18.89 -0.35 -9.66
N MET A 287 18.90 -1.61 -10.13
CA MET A 287 19.28 -1.90 -11.51
C MET A 287 18.10 -1.76 -12.48
N ALA A 288 18.41 -1.45 -13.73
CA ALA A 288 17.42 -1.41 -14.82
C ALA A 288 16.62 -2.72 -14.90
N GLY A 289 15.28 -2.61 -14.94
CA GLY A 289 14.36 -3.73 -15.03
C GLY A 289 14.11 -4.48 -13.71
N GLU A 290 14.81 -4.15 -12.62
CA GLU A 290 14.44 -4.65 -11.29
C GLU A 290 13.07 -4.08 -10.88
N GLU A 291 12.33 -4.86 -10.11
CA GLU A 291 11.01 -4.43 -9.63
C GLU A 291 11.14 -3.67 -8.32
N ILE A 292 10.55 -2.49 -8.30
CA ILE A 292 10.22 -1.79 -7.09
C ILE A 292 8.86 -2.34 -6.65
N LEU A 293 8.85 -2.98 -5.49
CA LEU A 293 7.63 -3.32 -4.78
C LEU A 293 7.61 -2.48 -3.50
N VAL A 294 6.47 -1.89 -3.22
CA VAL A 294 6.20 -1.10 -2.02
C VAL A 294 4.97 -1.72 -1.37
N GLY A 295 5.18 -2.42 -0.25
CA GLY A 295 4.10 -2.79 0.66
C GLY A 295 3.70 -1.59 1.53
N ILE A 296 2.41 -1.45 1.86
CA ILE A 296 1.89 -0.44 2.79
C ILE A 296 0.92 -1.16 3.70
N THR A 297 1.35 -1.47 4.92
CA THR A 297 0.48 -2.04 5.96
C THR A 297 -0.15 -0.90 6.73
N PRO A 298 -1.49 -0.76 6.78
CA PRO A 298 -2.10 0.25 7.63
C PRO A 298 -2.07 -0.18 9.10
N ALA A 299 -2.12 0.78 10.03
CA ALA A 299 -2.23 0.46 11.45
C ALA A 299 -3.47 -0.39 11.76
N PRO A 300 -3.42 -1.20 12.84
CA PRO A 300 -4.57 -1.98 13.29
C PRO A 300 -5.82 -1.10 13.42
N GLU A 301 -6.99 -1.67 13.10
CA GLU A 301 -8.30 -1.00 13.23
C GLU A 301 -8.50 0.20 12.29
N THR A 302 -7.59 0.42 11.32
CA THR A 302 -7.72 1.48 10.31
C THR A 302 -7.74 0.91 8.89
N ASP A 303 -8.53 1.53 8.01
CA ASP A 303 -8.63 1.18 6.59
C ASP A 303 -8.58 2.44 5.69
N PRO A 304 -7.48 3.21 5.73
CA PRO A 304 -7.34 4.41 4.90
C PRO A 304 -7.04 4.07 3.42
N GLU A 305 -7.42 4.94 2.50
CA GLU A 305 -6.86 4.93 1.14
C GLU A 305 -5.46 5.55 1.14
N PHE A 306 -4.65 5.24 0.12
CA PHE A 306 -3.36 5.89 -0.11
C PHE A 306 -3.25 6.40 -1.54
N GLU A 307 -2.44 7.42 -1.71
CA GLU A 307 -2.05 7.98 -3.00
C GLU A 307 -0.54 7.82 -3.15
N ILE A 308 -0.09 7.38 -4.32
CA ILE A 308 1.32 7.37 -4.69
C ILE A 308 1.49 8.43 -5.75
N ILE A 309 2.19 9.48 -5.36
CA ILE A 309 2.30 10.71 -6.12
C ILE A 309 3.77 10.80 -6.55
N PRO A 310 4.07 11.16 -7.81
CA PRO A 310 5.43 11.53 -8.18
C PRO A 310 5.90 12.70 -7.29
N PHE A 311 7.21 12.86 -7.17
CA PHE A 311 7.79 13.97 -6.44
C PHE A 311 8.65 14.79 -7.42
N PRO A 312 8.41 16.11 -7.56
CA PRO A 312 7.32 16.90 -6.96
C PRO A 312 5.93 16.46 -7.49
N ARG A 313 4.85 16.88 -6.79
CA ARG A 313 3.51 16.28 -6.99
C ARG A 313 2.93 16.46 -8.40
N ASP A 314 3.44 17.42 -9.15
CA ASP A 314 3.03 17.80 -10.49
C ASP A 314 3.86 17.13 -11.59
N ALA A 315 4.91 16.38 -11.25
CA ALA A 315 5.76 15.61 -12.15
C ALA A 315 5.10 14.33 -12.72
N GLY A 316 3.76 14.26 -12.78
CA GLY A 316 3.07 13.17 -13.46
C GLY A 316 1.77 12.68 -12.81
N ASN A 317 1.47 11.40 -13.06
CA ASN A 317 0.19 10.80 -12.68
C ASN A 317 0.22 10.24 -11.25
N VAL A 318 -0.91 10.39 -10.55
CA VAL A 318 -1.12 9.81 -9.22
C VAL A 318 -1.74 8.42 -9.33
N ASP A 319 -1.12 7.45 -8.67
CA ASP A 319 -1.70 6.11 -8.47
C ASP A 319 -2.48 6.07 -7.15
N GLN A 320 -3.69 5.50 -7.15
CA GLN A 320 -4.50 5.37 -5.95
C GLN A 320 -4.54 3.91 -5.48
N LEU A 321 -4.31 3.69 -4.19
CA LEU A 321 -4.45 2.41 -3.52
C LEU A 321 -5.70 2.42 -2.65
N GLU A 322 -6.72 1.70 -3.10
CA GLU A 322 -8.03 1.65 -2.46
C GLU A 322 -8.00 1.01 -1.05
N ALA A 323 -9.06 1.27 -0.28
CA ALA A 323 -9.30 0.62 0.99
C ALA A 323 -9.64 -0.87 0.80
N LEU A 324 -8.93 -1.77 1.51
CA LEU A 324 -9.06 -3.24 1.36
C LEU A 324 -9.55 -3.94 2.63
N GLY A 325 -9.74 -3.21 3.72
CA GLY A 325 -10.09 -3.72 5.05
C GLY A 325 -9.08 -3.33 6.11
N GLU A 326 -9.53 -3.33 7.38
CA GLU A 326 -8.71 -2.95 8.53
C GLU A 326 -7.43 -3.79 8.62
N GLY A 327 -6.27 -3.13 8.70
CA GLY A 327 -4.97 -3.80 8.85
C GLY A 327 -4.49 -4.57 7.60
N VAL A 328 -5.21 -4.50 6.47
CA VAL A 328 -4.87 -5.26 5.26
C VAL A 328 -3.75 -4.55 4.48
N PRO A 329 -2.61 -5.21 4.21
CA PRO A 329 -1.54 -4.62 3.41
C PRO A 329 -1.96 -4.31 1.98
N ARG A 330 -1.44 -3.20 1.46
CA ARG A 330 -1.58 -2.77 0.07
C ARG A 330 -0.23 -2.85 -0.62
N PHE A 331 -0.24 -3.00 -1.93
CA PHE A 331 0.98 -3.13 -2.70
C PHE A 331 0.92 -2.20 -3.90
N TRP A 332 2.01 -1.50 -4.15
CA TRP A 332 2.29 -0.83 -5.40
C TRP A 332 3.61 -1.33 -5.94
N GLY A 333 3.71 -1.47 -7.25
CA GLY A 333 4.98 -1.82 -7.85
C GLY A 333 5.06 -1.47 -9.31
N ARG A 334 6.30 -1.23 -9.75
CA ARG A 334 6.66 -0.97 -11.14
C ARG A 334 8.07 -1.47 -11.42
N SER A 335 8.36 -1.77 -12.68
CA SER A 335 9.73 -2.01 -13.10
C SER A 335 10.50 -0.68 -13.09
N PHE A 336 11.72 -0.70 -12.54
CA PHE A 336 12.60 0.44 -12.57
C PHE A 336 13.16 0.65 -13.98
N PRO A 337 13.02 1.84 -14.58
CA PRO A 337 13.45 2.07 -15.96
C PRO A 337 14.97 1.91 -16.12
N GLY A 338 15.75 2.30 -15.11
CA GLY A 338 17.21 2.19 -15.13
C GLY A 338 17.93 3.37 -15.78
N SER A 339 17.22 4.23 -16.51
CA SER A 339 17.78 5.42 -17.16
C SER A 339 17.66 6.68 -16.32
N GLU A 340 16.74 6.71 -15.36
CA GLU A 340 16.30 7.93 -14.66
C GLU A 340 16.11 7.63 -13.18
N ALA A 341 16.41 8.62 -12.34
CA ALA A 341 16.03 8.60 -10.94
C ALA A 341 14.49 8.52 -10.81
N LEU A 342 14.01 7.92 -9.72
CA LEU A 342 12.59 7.89 -9.40
C LEU A 342 12.37 8.35 -7.97
N GLN A 343 11.57 9.40 -7.81
CA GLN A 343 11.07 9.84 -6.52
C GLN A 343 9.54 9.73 -6.51
N VAL A 344 9.01 9.05 -5.50
CA VAL A 344 7.56 8.98 -5.28
C VAL A 344 7.26 9.16 -3.80
N THR A 345 6.15 9.79 -3.50
CA THR A 345 5.66 9.92 -2.13
C THR A 345 4.43 9.04 -1.95
N VAL A 346 4.43 8.25 -0.89
CA VAL A 346 3.22 7.60 -0.39
C VAL A 346 2.53 8.61 0.52
N HIS A 347 1.34 9.03 0.12
CA HIS A 347 0.51 10.00 0.83
C HIS A 347 -0.73 9.32 1.37
N ARG A 348 -1.11 9.72 2.59
CA ARG A 348 -2.45 9.45 3.12
C ARG A 348 -3.35 10.67 2.91
N PRO A 349 -4.44 10.55 2.13
CA PRO A 349 -5.32 11.66 1.80
C PRO A 349 -5.82 12.41 3.04
N ASN A 350 -5.85 13.75 2.94
CA ASN A 350 -6.30 14.67 3.98
C ASN A 350 -5.43 14.74 5.26
N THR A 351 -4.21 14.23 5.20
CA THR A 351 -3.25 14.33 6.31
C THR A 351 -1.92 14.89 5.79
N ASN A 352 -1.08 15.42 6.69
CA ASN A 352 0.33 15.71 6.40
C ASN A 352 1.20 14.44 6.53
N GLU A 353 0.63 13.24 6.43
CA GLU A 353 1.38 11.99 6.55
C GLU A 353 1.88 11.58 5.17
N HIS A 354 3.19 11.72 4.99
CA HIS A 354 3.88 11.39 3.76
C HIS A 354 5.05 10.48 4.06
N ARG A 355 5.41 9.67 3.06
CA ARG A 355 6.62 8.87 3.08
C ARG A 355 7.28 8.94 1.72
N LEU A 356 8.44 9.59 1.66
CA LEU A 356 9.20 9.74 0.42
C LEU A 356 10.02 8.46 0.16
N LEU A 357 9.95 7.99 -1.08
CA LEU A 357 10.74 6.89 -1.61
C LEU A 357 11.60 7.42 -2.75
N GLN A 358 12.88 7.05 -2.74
CA GLN A 358 13.87 7.56 -3.67
C GLN A 358 14.68 6.39 -4.23
N PHE A 359 14.80 6.32 -5.55
CA PHE A 359 15.50 5.27 -6.27
C PHE A 359 16.42 5.87 -7.33
N GLU A 360 17.65 5.37 -7.41
CA GLU A 360 18.67 5.85 -8.34
C GLU A 360 19.22 4.70 -9.19
N PRO A 361 19.56 4.96 -10.46
CA PRO A 361 20.11 3.95 -11.34
C PRO A 361 21.51 3.50 -10.92
N ALA A 362 21.73 2.18 -10.90
CA ALA A 362 23.03 1.59 -10.64
C ALA A 362 23.39 0.51 -11.67
N GLU A 363 24.65 0.51 -12.14
CA GLU A 363 25.17 -0.49 -13.07
C GLU A 363 25.45 -1.84 -12.39
N THR A 364 25.92 -1.79 -11.15
CA THR A 364 26.17 -2.96 -10.31
C THR A 364 25.82 -2.62 -8.90
N VAL A 365 25.34 -3.61 -8.17
CA VAL A 365 25.11 -3.47 -6.76
C VAL A 365 25.71 -4.69 -6.07
N GLY A 366 26.58 -4.44 -5.09
CA GLY A 366 27.27 -5.50 -4.37
C GLY A 366 26.31 -6.22 -3.44
N TYR A 367 25.93 -7.46 -3.79
CA TYR A 367 24.94 -8.21 -2.99
C TYR A 367 25.51 -9.49 -2.36
N PRO A 368 25.09 -9.82 -1.12
CA PRO A 368 25.14 -11.19 -0.64
C PRO A 368 24.27 -12.08 -1.55
N HIS A 369 24.72 -13.30 -1.85
CA HIS A 369 24.07 -14.23 -2.76
C HIS A 369 22.68 -14.68 -2.24
N TRP A 370 21.62 -13.93 -2.54
CA TRP A 370 20.26 -14.36 -2.25
C TRP A 370 19.72 -15.19 -3.41
N ARG A 371 19.17 -16.36 -3.10
CA ARG A 371 18.47 -17.18 -4.09
C ARG A 371 17.09 -16.55 -4.30
N SER A 372 16.83 -16.03 -5.50
CA SER A 372 15.48 -15.63 -5.87
C SER A 372 14.58 -16.86 -5.89
N GLU A 373 13.52 -16.84 -5.10
CA GLU A 373 12.43 -17.80 -5.21
C GLU A 373 11.55 -17.47 -6.43
N PRO A 374 10.87 -18.46 -7.01
CA PRO A 374 9.91 -18.22 -8.08
C PRO A 374 8.71 -17.40 -7.57
N ARG A 375 8.28 -16.41 -8.36
CA ARG A 375 7.16 -15.53 -7.99
C ARG A 375 5.83 -16.28 -8.00
N LEU A 376 4.97 -15.95 -7.03
CA LEU A 376 3.62 -16.48 -6.98
C LEU A 376 2.82 -16.01 -8.20
N THR A 377 2.36 -16.93 -9.03
CA THR A 377 1.58 -16.65 -10.24
C THR A 377 0.63 -17.80 -10.51
N LEU A 378 -0.64 -17.50 -10.75
CA LEU A 378 -1.63 -18.46 -11.23
C LEU A 378 -1.83 -18.29 -12.73
N THR A 379 -1.63 -19.36 -13.50
CA THR A 379 -1.83 -19.36 -14.94
C THR A 379 -3.00 -20.27 -15.30
N VAL A 380 -3.93 -19.74 -16.09
CA VAL A 380 -5.07 -20.49 -16.64
C VAL A 380 -5.00 -20.42 -18.15
N LYS A 381 -4.94 -21.57 -18.82
CA LYS A 381 -5.01 -21.63 -20.29
C LYS A 381 -6.39 -22.12 -20.74
N THR A 382 -7.02 -21.36 -21.63
CA THR A 382 -8.24 -21.78 -22.33
C THR A 382 -7.94 -22.00 -23.81
N LYS A 383 -8.92 -22.46 -24.59
CA LYS A 383 -8.74 -22.77 -26.02
C LYS A 383 -8.35 -21.56 -26.90
N GLY A 384 -8.43 -20.34 -26.38
CA GLY A 384 -8.07 -19.11 -27.12
C GLY A 384 -7.17 -18.13 -26.38
N GLU A 385 -7.06 -18.21 -25.04
CA GLU A 385 -6.38 -17.20 -24.24
C GLU A 385 -5.61 -17.81 -23.06
N THR A 386 -4.56 -17.14 -22.61
CA THR A 386 -3.82 -17.46 -21.38
C THR A 386 -3.99 -16.30 -20.41
N TYR A 387 -4.61 -16.56 -19.26
CA TYR A 387 -4.74 -15.60 -18.18
C TYR A 387 -3.62 -15.87 -17.18
N LYS A 388 -2.83 -14.84 -16.90
CA LYS A 388 -1.77 -14.88 -15.90
C LYS A 388 -2.14 -13.93 -14.77
N LEU A 389 -2.55 -14.49 -13.64
CA LEU A 389 -2.89 -13.74 -12.44
C LEU A 389 -1.70 -13.65 -11.50
N ASN A 390 -1.48 -12.45 -10.95
CA ASN A 390 -0.35 -12.16 -10.06
C ASN A 390 -0.86 -11.30 -8.90
N PRO A 391 -0.68 -11.72 -7.63
CA PRO A 391 -1.23 -11.00 -6.48
C PRO A 391 -0.50 -9.69 -6.17
N LEU A 392 0.69 -9.46 -6.73
CA LEU A 392 1.53 -8.29 -6.45
C LEU A 392 1.55 -7.28 -7.59
N MET A 393 1.75 -7.73 -8.83
CA MET A 393 2.03 -6.86 -9.99
C MET A 393 1.27 -7.27 -11.26
N GLY A 394 -0.01 -7.61 -11.11
CA GLY A 394 -0.83 -7.96 -12.27
C GLY A 394 -2.30 -8.09 -11.92
N PRO A 395 -3.12 -8.57 -12.88
CA PRO A 395 -4.53 -8.82 -12.60
C PRO A 395 -4.63 -9.89 -11.51
N THR A 396 -5.48 -9.63 -10.53
CA THR A 396 -5.83 -10.59 -9.47
C THR A 396 -7.08 -11.37 -9.84
N GLU A 397 -7.83 -10.92 -10.84
CA GLU A 397 -9.09 -11.52 -11.27
C GLU A 397 -9.09 -11.88 -12.75
N ALA A 398 -9.69 -13.03 -13.07
CA ALA A 398 -10.05 -13.42 -14.44
C ALA A 398 -11.52 -13.83 -14.49
N THR A 399 -12.18 -13.52 -15.61
CA THR A 399 -13.53 -13.98 -15.91
C THR A 399 -13.48 -14.95 -17.08
N LEU A 400 -14.01 -16.15 -16.89
CA LEU A 400 -14.03 -17.23 -17.87
C LEU A 400 -15.46 -17.59 -18.26
N PRO A 401 -15.70 -18.14 -19.47
CA PRO A 401 -17.02 -18.63 -19.86
C PRO A 401 -17.49 -19.79 -18.97
N GLN A 402 -18.79 -19.91 -18.68
CA GLN A 402 -19.33 -20.98 -17.81
C GLN A 402 -19.04 -22.41 -18.29
N MET A 403 -18.97 -22.62 -19.61
CA MET A 403 -18.78 -23.95 -20.21
C MET A 403 -17.30 -24.32 -20.29
N VAL A 404 -16.56 -24.21 -19.19
CA VAL A 404 -15.21 -24.77 -19.15
C VAL A 404 -15.31 -26.27 -18.94
N ASP A 405 -14.63 -27.04 -19.80
CA ASP A 405 -14.41 -28.46 -19.55
C ASP A 405 -13.61 -28.62 -18.25
N ALA A 406 -14.18 -29.28 -17.22
CA ALA A 406 -13.58 -29.31 -15.89
C ALA A 406 -12.22 -30.02 -15.88
N ASP A 407 -12.10 -31.11 -16.64
CA ASP A 407 -10.83 -31.83 -16.82
C ASP A 407 -9.82 -30.94 -17.54
N GLY A 408 -10.20 -30.38 -18.69
CA GLY A 408 -9.37 -29.43 -19.42
C GLY A 408 -8.97 -28.18 -18.63
N PHE A 409 -9.82 -27.67 -17.75
CA PHE A 409 -9.50 -26.52 -16.89
C PHE A 409 -8.41 -26.88 -15.90
N VAL A 410 -8.59 -27.98 -15.16
CA VAL A 410 -7.64 -28.43 -14.14
C VAL A 410 -6.28 -28.76 -14.75
N ASP A 411 -6.27 -29.41 -15.92
CA ASP A 411 -5.04 -29.74 -16.65
C ASP A 411 -4.29 -28.50 -17.16
N ASN A 412 -4.99 -27.37 -17.31
CA ASN A 412 -4.44 -26.10 -17.78
C ASN A 412 -4.36 -25.02 -16.68
N LEU A 413 -4.59 -25.41 -15.43
CA LEU A 413 -4.45 -24.57 -14.25
C LEU A 413 -3.10 -24.89 -13.61
N ASP A 414 -2.20 -23.92 -13.65
CA ASP A 414 -0.86 -24.04 -13.09
C ASP A 414 -0.58 -22.90 -12.10
N MET A 415 0.22 -23.17 -11.08
CA MET A 415 0.66 -22.17 -10.14
C MET A 415 2.16 -22.28 -9.92
N THR A 416 2.87 -21.22 -10.28
CA THR A 416 4.26 -21.01 -9.89
C THR A 416 4.27 -20.37 -8.51
N SER A 417 5.02 -20.92 -7.55
CA SER A 417 5.10 -20.40 -6.18
C SER A 417 6.41 -20.80 -5.51
N PRO A 418 6.81 -20.14 -4.41
CA PRO A 418 7.84 -20.64 -3.51
C PRO A 418 7.63 -22.09 -3.09
N ASP A 419 8.72 -22.76 -2.71
CA ASP A 419 8.68 -24.16 -2.26
C ASP A 419 7.75 -24.29 -1.03
N ASN A 420 6.82 -25.24 -1.10
CA ASN A 420 5.82 -25.51 -0.05
C ASN A 420 4.83 -24.36 0.24
N TYR A 421 4.67 -23.40 -0.68
CA TYR A 421 3.65 -22.36 -0.52
C TYR A 421 2.23 -22.97 -0.44
N ARG A 422 1.46 -22.53 0.56
CA ARG A 422 0.14 -23.06 0.88
C ARG A 422 -0.85 -21.92 1.06
N PHE A 423 -2.11 -22.18 0.70
CA PHE A 423 -3.16 -21.17 0.65
C PHE A 423 -4.52 -21.74 1.04
N ASP A 424 -5.49 -20.87 1.25
CA ASP A 424 -6.88 -21.25 1.43
C ASP A 424 -7.63 -21.16 0.09
N VAL A 425 -8.56 -22.09 -0.16
CA VAL A 425 -9.41 -22.06 -1.36
C VAL A 425 -10.87 -21.99 -0.96
N PHE A 426 -11.60 -21.09 -1.64
CA PHE A 426 -13.02 -20.86 -1.46
C PHE A 426 -13.72 -21.02 -2.80
N PHE A 427 -14.83 -21.74 -2.77
CA PHE A 427 -15.70 -21.94 -3.91
C PHE A 427 -17.06 -21.37 -3.59
N LYS A 428 -17.62 -20.57 -4.50
CA LYS A 428 -19.03 -20.18 -4.46
C LYS A 428 -19.76 -20.95 -5.54
N LEU A 429 -20.74 -21.75 -5.13
CA LEU A 429 -21.60 -22.52 -6.03
C LEU A 429 -22.80 -21.67 -6.48
N ASP A 430 -23.28 -21.92 -7.69
CA ASP A 430 -24.58 -21.42 -8.19
C ASP A 430 -25.69 -22.27 -7.56
N THR A 431 -25.81 -22.23 -6.24
CA THR A 431 -26.92 -22.84 -5.49
C THR A 431 -27.59 -21.77 -4.63
N SER A 432 -28.86 -21.97 -4.27
CA SER A 432 -29.67 -21.00 -3.52
C SER A 432 -29.85 -21.37 -2.04
N ALA A 433 -28.87 -22.01 -1.40
CA ALA A 433 -29.01 -22.62 -0.07
C ALA A 433 -27.94 -22.14 0.93
N ASP A 434 -28.22 -22.20 2.24
CA ASP A 434 -27.29 -21.74 3.32
C ASP A 434 -25.92 -22.48 3.40
N HIS A 435 -25.58 -23.34 2.43
CA HIS A 435 -24.32 -24.09 2.33
C HIS A 435 -23.64 -23.96 0.94
N ASP A 436 -23.79 -22.80 0.28
CA ASP A 436 -23.27 -22.53 -1.08
C ASP A 436 -21.75 -22.33 -1.17
N THR A 437 -21.01 -22.50 -0.06
CA THR A 437 -19.57 -22.23 -0.01
C THR A 437 -18.77 -23.45 0.45
N VAL A 438 -17.87 -23.94 -0.40
CA VAL A 438 -16.89 -24.98 -0.02
C VAL A 438 -15.58 -24.29 0.31
N ARG A 439 -14.96 -24.67 1.44
CA ARG A 439 -13.66 -24.15 1.87
C ARG A 439 -12.65 -25.28 2.10
N ARG A 440 -11.42 -25.06 1.66
CA ARG A 440 -10.23 -25.82 2.08
C ARG A 440 -9.20 -24.83 2.60
N ARG A 441 -8.42 -25.26 3.60
CA ARG A 441 -7.42 -24.41 4.24
C ARG A 441 -6.04 -25.04 4.15
N ASN A 442 -5.02 -24.20 4.02
CA ASN A 442 -3.62 -24.59 4.09
C ASN A 442 -3.27 -25.75 3.12
N ILE A 443 -3.62 -25.57 1.85
CA ILE A 443 -3.52 -26.59 0.79
C ILE A 443 -2.62 -26.11 -0.35
N THR A 444 -2.05 -27.04 -1.11
CA THR A 444 -1.35 -26.77 -2.37
C THR A 444 -2.29 -26.88 -3.57
N LEU A 445 -1.87 -26.41 -4.75
CA LEU A 445 -2.69 -26.51 -5.96
C LEU A 445 -2.99 -27.97 -6.31
N THR A 446 -1.98 -28.83 -6.31
CA THR A 446 -2.14 -30.26 -6.65
C THR A 446 -3.12 -30.99 -5.73
N GLU A 447 -3.12 -30.66 -4.43
CA GLU A 447 -4.03 -31.25 -3.45
C GLU A 447 -5.49 -30.80 -3.66
N VAL A 448 -5.74 -29.59 -4.17
CA VAL A 448 -7.10 -29.04 -4.35
C VAL A 448 -7.67 -29.22 -5.76
N GLN A 449 -6.84 -29.54 -6.75
CA GLN A 449 -7.26 -29.77 -8.14
C GLN A 449 -8.41 -30.79 -8.31
N PRO A 450 -8.44 -31.95 -7.62
CA PRO A 450 -9.57 -32.87 -7.69
C PRO A 450 -10.88 -32.23 -7.22
N LEU A 451 -10.83 -31.43 -6.15
CA LEU A 451 -12.00 -30.72 -5.64
C LEU A 451 -12.45 -29.61 -6.59
N ILE A 452 -11.51 -28.88 -7.21
CA ILE A 452 -11.83 -27.88 -8.23
C ILE A 452 -12.63 -28.54 -9.37
N ARG A 453 -12.20 -29.72 -9.83
CA ARG A 453 -12.90 -30.49 -10.86
C ARG A 453 -14.35 -30.78 -10.46
N ASP A 454 -14.55 -31.35 -9.28
CA ASP A 454 -15.88 -31.73 -8.77
C ASP A 454 -16.81 -30.50 -8.66
N VAL A 455 -16.31 -29.40 -8.11
CA VAL A 455 -17.09 -28.17 -7.91
C VAL A 455 -17.44 -27.51 -9.25
N LEU A 456 -16.54 -27.53 -10.24
CA LEU A 456 -16.83 -27.03 -11.58
C LEU A 456 -17.95 -27.83 -12.25
N GLU A 457 -17.96 -29.16 -12.08
CA GLU A 457 -19.06 -30.00 -12.58
C GLU A 457 -20.40 -29.71 -11.87
N GLU A 458 -20.35 -29.32 -10.60
CA GLU A 458 -21.50 -28.92 -9.79
C GLU A 458 -22.03 -27.51 -10.09
N GLY A 459 -21.27 -26.68 -10.82
CA GLY A 459 -21.66 -25.31 -11.18
C GLY A 459 -21.05 -24.28 -10.24
N CYS A 460 -19.76 -24.04 -10.39
CA CYS A 460 -19.02 -23.00 -9.66
C CYS A 460 -19.25 -21.62 -10.30
N GLU A 461 -19.64 -20.63 -9.52
CA GLU A 461 -19.67 -19.22 -9.94
C GLU A 461 -18.33 -18.54 -9.75
N ARG A 462 -17.64 -18.86 -8.64
CA ARG A 462 -16.41 -18.18 -8.25
C ARG A 462 -15.46 -19.13 -7.54
N LEU A 463 -14.22 -19.17 -8.01
CA LEU A 463 -13.09 -19.78 -7.36
C LEU A 463 -12.17 -18.69 -6.82
N GLN A 464 -11.85 -18.71 -5.53
CA GLN A 464 -10.97 -17.74 -4.89
C GLN A 464 -9.86 -18.44 -4.12
N PHE A 465 -8.62 -18.03 -4.38
CA PHE A 465 -7.41 -18.41 -3.66
C PHE A 465 -7.05 -17.29 -2.69
N LYS A 466 -7.08 -17.56 -1.38
CA LYS A 466 -6.67 -16.60 -0.35
C LYS A 466 -5.24 -16.84 0.08
N LEU A 467 -4.44 -15.79 0.00
CA LEU A 467 -2.98 -15.83 -0.02
C LEU A 467 -2.37 -15.15 1.23
N ASP A 468 -2.86 -15.52 2.41
CA ASP A 468 -2.55 -14.86 3.68
C ASP A 468 -2.70 -13.33 3.61
N SER A 469 -1.59 -12.58 3.70
CA SER A 469 -1.55 -11.11 3.65
C SER A 469 -1.51 -10.54 2.22
N LEU A 470 -1.47 -11.39 1.19
CA LEU A 470 -1.47 -10.96 -0.21
C LEU A 470 -2.90 -10.85 -0.76
N PRO A 471 -3.12 -9.99 -1.77
CA PRO A 471 -4.38 -9.95 -2.51
C PRO A 471 -4.82 -11.33 -3.01
N ASN A 472 -6.12 -11.61 -2.91
CA ASN A 472 -6.67 -12.89 -3.33
C ASN A 472 -6.65 -13.03 -4.86
N LEU A 473 -6.39 -14.23 -5.37
CA LEU A 473 -6.57 -14.54 -6.79
C LEU A 473 -7.98 -15.09 -7.02
N THR A 474 -8.73 -14.49 -7.94
CA THR A 474 -10.12 -14.86 -8.22
C THR A 474 -10.30 -15.28 -9.67
N ILE A 475 -11.02 -16.39 -9.87
CA ILE A 475 -11.54 -16.79 -11.18
C ILE A 475 -13.06 -16.83 -11.08
N SER A 476 -13.71 -15.94 -11.82
CA SER A 476 -15.17 -15.88 -11.94
C SER A 476 -15.62 -16.60 -13.21
N PHE A 477 -16.75 -17.28 -13.15
CA PHE A 477 -17.35 -17.96 -14.30
C PHE A 477 -18.62 -17.21 -14.71
N GLU A 478 -18.70 -16.77 -15.96
CA GLU A 478 -19.85 -16.01 -16.46
C GLU A 478 -21.14 -16.81 -16.29
N SER A 479 -22.16 -16.23 -15.66
CA SER A 479 -23.48 -16.81 -15.65
C SER A 479 -24.05 -16.79 -17.07
N SER A 480 -24.62 -17.89 -17.57
CA SER A 480 -25.35 -17.91 -18.83
C SER A 480 -26.64 -17.07 -18.74
N SER A 481 -26.53 -15.75 -18.74
CA SER A 481 -27.66 -14.83 -18.77
C SER A 481 -28.20 -14.71 -20.19
N SER A 482 -28.72 -15.80 -20.78
CA SER A 482 -29.46 -15.72 -22.06
C SER A 482 -30.15 -17.01 -22.55
N VAL A 483 -30.31 -18.06 -21.73
CA VAL A 483 -31.27 -19.13 -22.06
C VAL A 483 -32.21 -19.35 -20.89
N SER A 484 -33.12 -18.40 -20.69
CA SER A 484 -34.35 -18.60 -19.93
C SER A 484 -35.35 -19.50 -20.68
N ASN A 485 -34.87 -20.49 -21.46
CA ASN A 485 -35.67 -21.68 -21.63
C ASN A 485 -35.59 -22.37 -20.27
N SER A 486 -36.53 -22.05 -19.38
CA SER A 486 -36.84 -22.91 -18.26
C SER A 486 -36.94 -24.32 -18.84
N VAL A 487 -35.90 -25.14 -18.64
CA VAL A 487 -35.99 -26.56 -18.94
C VAL A 487 -37.03 -27.04 -17.95
N HIS A 488 -38.30 -27.03 -18.38
CA HIS A 488 -39.39 -27.60 -17.64
C HIS A 488 -39.09 -29.09 -17.56
N THR A 489 -38.31 -29.45 -16.55
CA THR A 489 -38.06 -30.83 -16.18
C THR A 489 -39.35 -31.29 -15.54
N GLU A 490 -40.21 -31.89 -16.35
CA GLU A 490 -41.33 -32.67 -15.84
C GLU A 490 -40.76 -33.71 -14.85
N MET A 491 -41.40 -33.84 -13.69
CA MET A 491 -40.98 -34.80 -12.69
C MET A 491 -41.03 -36.20 -13.30
N LEU A 492 -39.88 -36.87 -13.37
CA LEU A 492 -39.83 -38.25 -13.79
C LEU A 492 -40.60 -39.12 -12.77
N PRO A 493 -41.27 -40.19 -13.19
CA PRO A 493 -41.86 -41.13 -12.24
C PRO A 493 -40.79 -41.74 -11.33
N ASP A 494 -41.10 -41.95 -10.04
CA ASP A 494 -40.14 -42.51 -9.05
C ASP A 494 -39.46 -43.80 -9.54
N LYS A 495 -40.22 -44.66 -10.25
CA LYS A 495 -39.69 -45.90 -10.83
C LYS A 495 -38.56 -45.66 -11.84
N VAL A 496 -38.68 -44.61 -12.66
CA VAL A 496 -37.69 -44.25 -13.68
C VAL A 496 -36.44 -43.68 -13.01
N VAL A 497 -36.62 -42.82 -12.01
CA VAL A 497 -35.50 -42.27 -11.21
C VAL A 497 -34.76 -43.39 -10.48
N LYS A 498 -35.50 -44.33 -9.88
CA LYS A 498 -34.96 -45.50 -9.18
C LYS A 498 -34.15 -46.39 -10.12
N GLN A 499 -34.70 -46.72 -11.29
CA GLN A 499 -34.01 -47.50 -12.31
C GLN A 499 -32.70 -46.82 -12.74
N ARG A 500 -32.73 -45.52 -13.05
CA ARG A 500 -31.53 -44.78 -13.46
C ARG A 500 -30.45 -44.73 -12.37
N ILE A 501 -30.84 -44.63 -11.10
CA ILE A 501 -29.88 -44.70 -9.97
C ILE A 501 -29.31 -46.12 -9.81
N GLN A 502 -30.13 -47.16 -9.98
CA GLN A 502 -29.68 -48.56 -9.88
C GLN A 502 -28.71 -48.96 -11.01
N GLU A 503 -28.85 -48.33 -12.18
CA GLU A 503 -27.96 -48.51 -13.33
C GLU A 503 -26.60 -47.80 -13.18
N MET A 504 -26.40 -46.98 -12.14
CA MET A 504 -25.13 -46.31 -11.87
C MET A 504 -24.16 -47.20 -11.07
N ASP A 505 -22.90 -47.28 -11.53
CA ASP A 505 -21.82 -47.98 -10.85
C ASP A 505 -20.52 -47.15 -10.92
N PRO A 506 -19.94 -46.72 -9.78
CA PRO A 506 -20.42 -46.92 -8.41
C PRO A 506 -21.65 -46.07 -8.06
N LEU A 507 -22.40 -46.53 -7.05
CA LEU A 507 -23.60 -45.82 -6.59
C LEU A 507 -23.21 -44.54 -5.80
N PRO A 508 -23.75 -43.36 -6.14
CA PRO A 508 -23.32 -42.10 -5.52
C PRO A 508 -23.57 -42.03 -4.01
N ASP A 509 -22.69 -41.34 -3.29
CA ASP A 509 -22.79 -41.19 -1.83
C ASP A 509 -23.90 -40.25 -1.37
N LYS A 510 -24.18 -39.23 -2.18
CA LYS A 510 -25.16 -38.20 -1.88
C LYS A 510 -25.86 -37.80 -3.16
N ALA A 511 -27.06 -37.24 -3.03
CA ALA A 511 -27.77 -36.61 -4.14
C ALA A 511 -27.16 -35.24 -4.46
N GLN A 512 -25.91 -35.27 -4.96
CA GLN A 512 -25.20 -34.12 -5.52
C GLN A 512 -25.86 -33.66 -6.82
N TRP A 513 -25.51 -32.46 -7.27
CA TRP A 513 -26.12 -31.87 -8.45
C TRP A 513 -25.87 -32.68 -9.72
N ARG A 514 -24.67 -33.24 -9.87
CA ARG A 514 -24.31 -34.15 -10.96
C ARG A 514 -25.30 -35.31 -11.10
N LEU A 515 -25.67 -35.94 -9.98
CA LEU A 515 -26.64 -37.04 -9.97
C LEU A 515 -28.03 -36.60 -10.45
N VAL A 516 -28.51 -35.44 -10.00
CA VAL A 516 -29.79 -34.88 -10.46
C VAL A 516 -29.72 -34.59 -11.96
N ARG A 517 -28.62 -34.02 -12.44
CA ARG A 517 -28.43 -33.72 -13.87
C ARG A 517 -28.40 -34.98 -14.72
N ASP A 518 -27.70 -36.02 -14.29
CA ASP A 518 -27.61 -37.29 -15.02
C ASP A 518 -28.99 -37.98 -15.06
N ILE A 519 -29.69 -38.04 -13.94
CA ILE A 519 -31.04 -38.64 -13.85
C ILE A 519 -32.03 -37.92 -14.74
N TYR A 520 -32.00 -36.59 -14.81
CA TYR A 520 -32.94 -35.81 -15.62
C TYR A 520 -32.37 -35.41 -16.99
N THR A 521 -31.21 -35.93 -17.38
CA THR A 521 -30.55 -35.65 -18.67
C THR A 521 -30.39 -34.14 -18.93
N ILE A 522 -29.96 -33.41 -17.91
CA ILE A 522 -29.85 -31.95 -17.92
C ILE A 522 -28.48 -31.55 -18.51
N PRO A 523 -28.43 -30.65 -19.52
CA PRO A 523 -27.18 -30.22 -20.14
C PRO A 523 -26.13 -29.72 -19.14
N LYS A 524 -24.84 -29.92 -19.46
CA LYS A 524 -23.72 -29.32 -18.70
C LYS A 524 -23.81 -27.79 -18.77
N GLY A 525 -23.60 -27.12 -17.64
CA GLY A 525 -23.72 -25.66 -17.51
C GLY A 525 -25.13 -25.10 -17.27
N THR A 526 -26.16 -25.94 -17.08
CA THR A 526 -27.51 -25.43 -16.73
C THR A 526 -27.55 -25.00 -15.25
N SER A 527 -27.89 -23.73 -15.00
CA SER A 527 -27.99 -23.15 -13.64
C SER A 527 -28.97 -23.92 -12.75
N TYR A 528 -28.62 -24.08 -11.47
CA TYR A 528 -29.45 -24.73 -10.45
C TYR A 528 -30.83 -24.08 -10.30
N THR A 529 -30.89 -22.76 -10.46
CA THR A 529 -32.11 -21.96 -10.31
C THR A 529 -33.23 -22.34 -11.29
N THR A 530 -32.90 -23.01 -12.39
CA THR A 530 -33.87 -23.38 -13.44
C THR A 530 -34.68 -24.65 -13.14
N LEU A 531 -34.34 -25.41 -12.08
CA LEU A 531 -35.05 -26.64 -11.71
C LEU A 531 -35.95 -26.51 -10.48
N ARG A 532 -37.04 -27.28 -10.46
CA ARG A 532 -37.91 -27.37 -9.29
C ARG A 532 -37.16 -28.02 -8.14
N TYR A 533 -37.12 -27.37 -6.97
CA TYR A 533 -36.68 -27.92 -5.66
C TYR A 533 -37.16 -29.37 -5.39
N ARG A 534 -38.31 -29.74 -5.96
CA ARG A 534 -38.91 -31.09 -5.87
C ARG A 534 -38.07 -32.19 -6.54
N ALA A 535 -37.35 -31.90 -7.62
CA ALA A 535 -36.54 -32.89 -8.35
C ALA A 535 -35.36 -33.38 -7.50
N ARG A 536 -34.63 -32.46 -6.85
CA ARG A 536 -33.55 -32.80 -5.92
C ARG A 536 -34.05 -33.62 -4.74
N LYS A 537 -35.21 -33.23 -4.17
CA LYS A 537 -35.83 -33.96 -3.06
C LYS A 537 -36.23 -35.38 -3.47
N GLN A 538 -36.78 -35.56 -4.67
CA GLN A 538 -37.14 -36.87 -5.22
C GLN A 538 -35.91 -37.76 -5.41
N VAL A 539 -34.87 -37.25 -6.07
CA VAL A 539 -33.60 -37.99 -6.27
C VAL A 539 -32.96 -38.36 -4.94
N GLY A 540 -32.91 -37.44 -3.96
CA GLY A 540 -32.38 -37.73 -2.63
C GLY A 540 -33.16 -38.81 -1.89
N GLN A 541 -34.50 -38.77 -1.97
CA GLN A 541 -35.35 -39.77 -1.33
C GLN A 541 -35.19 -41.15 -1.98
N ILE A 542 -35.11 -41.21 -3.31
CA ILE A 542 -34.98 -42.47 -4.04
C ILE A 542 -33.57 -43.05 -3.91
N LEU A 543 -32.52 -42.22 -3.95
CA LEU A 543 -31.14 -42.66 -3.70
C LEU A 543 -31.03 -43.34 -2.33
N ARG A 544 -31.70 -42.79 -1.30
CA ARG A 544 -31.74 -43.41 0.03
C ARG A 544 -32.40 -44.78 0.00
N VAL A 545 -33.55 -44.90 -0.68
CA VAL A 545 -34.25 -46.19 -0.83
C VAL A 545 -33.39 -47.22 -1.57
N VAL A 546 -32.72 -46.84 -2.66
CA VAL A 546 -31.84 -47.75 -3.42
C VAL A 546 -30.66 -48.23 -2.57
N ARG A 547 -30.13 -47.36 -1.71
CA ARG A 547 -29.05 -47.72 -0.77
C ARG A 547 -29.51 -48.66 0.33
N GLU A 548 -30.68 -48.39 0.91
CA GLU A 548 -31.30 -49.27 1.90
C GLU A 548 -31.53 -50.67 1.30
N GLU A 549 -32.03 -50.76 0.06
CA GLU A 549 -32.23 -52.04 -0.64
C GLU A 549 -30.93 -52.80 -0.94
N ARG A 550 -29.87 -52.12 -1.42
CA ARG A 550 -28.56 -52.79 -1.65
C ARG A 550 -27.89 -53.23 -0.35
N GLN A 551 -28.10 -52.51 0.75
CA GLN A 551 -27.64 -52.92 2.08
C GLN A 551 -28.38 -54.15 2.61
N GLU A 552 -29.67 -54.29 2.30
CA GLU A 552 -30.47 -55.47 2.65
C GLU A 552 -30.15 -56.69 1.78
N ASP A 553 -29.74 -56.50 0.51
CA ASP A 553 -29.40 -57.57 -0.43
C ASP A 553 -27.94 -58.10 -0.31
N GLY A 554 -27.13 -57.55 0.59
CA GLY A 554 -25.80 -58.08 0.92
C GLY A 554 -24.68 -57.75 -0.08
N GLU A 555 -24.86 -56.75 -0.95
CA GLU A 555 -23.80 -56.21 -1.82
C GLU A 555 -23.09 -55.03 -1.13
N ILE A 556 -22.21 -55.32 -0.16
CA ILE A 556 -21.10 -54.44 0.26
C ILE A 556 -19.85 -55.30 0.44
#